data_AF-A0A8S1GWW8-F1
#
_entry.id   AF-A0A8S1GWW8-F1
#
_cell.length_a   1.000
_cell.length_b   1.000
_cell.length_c   1.000
_cell.angle_alpha   90.00
_cell.angle_beta   90.00
_cell.angle_gamma   90.00
#
_symmetry.space_group_name_H-M   'P 1'
#
loop_
_entity.id
_entity.type
_entity.pdbx_description
1 polymer ?
#
loop_
_entity_poly.entity_id
_entity_poly.type
_entity_poly.pdbx_seq_one_letter_code
_entity_poly.pdbx_strand_id
1 'polypeptide(L)'
;MFHFRVVDVAATLPNDVKVFLNGEKIQIRGFREYVQAFSGASASDILFRNPSSRWNVAVSMRNADSNLPGAVSFVNNVATTKGGIHVDYVMDRLIEILKPAIDEKINNPSKNDTGKKTGVKPLMIKSNLSLFVNCFIENPSFDSQTKEVLTTKSKNFGSSFEFDRKELLTWANRSGFVDSIIDQLKNRKITQKSVKSKPESLSDIVKLEDAEWAGNSDAKKSSQCTLLVTEGDSAKALALSGLEVLGREKFGVFPLRGKVVNVSQLDEAKVRENAEINNLMRILGLRFEENYESAASRESLRYGKLMILADQDEDGSHIKGLIINFIHKFWPKLLATEFICAFRTPLLKAKRANETIPFYFLRDFRKWQENLNEKEARKYTIKYYKGLGTSTAVEARQYFSNLDHHVVK
;
A
#
# COMPACT_ATOMS: atom_id res chain seq x y z
N MET A 1 3.94 19.28 -4.86
CA MET A 1 2.78 19.34 -3.97
C MET A 1 1.93 20.60 -4.21
N PHE A 2 2.48 21.82 -4.10
CA PHE A 2 1.71 23.06 -4.28
C PHE A 2 1.02 23.21 -5.65
N HIS A 3 1.68 22.84 -6.74
CA HIS A 3 1.10 22.90 -8.09
C HIS A 3 -0.23 22.14 -8.20
N PHE A 4 -0.29 20.89 -7.72
CA PHE A 4 -1.51 20.09 -7.75
C PHE A 4 -2.65 20.74 -6.98
N ARG A 5 -2.36 21.34 -5.81
CA ARG A 5 -3.40 22.01 -5.04
C ARG A 5 -3.96 23.24 -5.76
N VAL A 6 -3.13 23.97 -6.50
CA VAL A 6 -3.60 25.10 -7.31
C VAL A 6 -4.48 24.63 -8.47
N VAL A 7 -4.15 23.47 -9.06
CA VAL A 7 -5.00 22.81 -10.07
C VAL A 7 -6.35 22.39 -9.48
N ASP A 8 -6.39 21.80 -8.29
CA ASP A 8 -7.64 21.44 -7.60
C ASP A 8 -8.53 22.67 -7.37
N VAL A 9 -7.93 23.80 -7.01
CA VAL A 9 -8.66 25.07 -6.82
C VAL A 9 -9.25 25.56 -8.13
N ALA A 10 -8.47 25.54 -9.22
CA ALA A 10 -8.96 25.88 -10.56
C ALA A 10 -10.10 24.96 -11.04
N ALA A 11 -10.11 23.70 -10.60
CA ALA A 11 -11.12 22.72 -10.93
C ALA A 11 -12.44 22.90 -10.16
N THR A 12 -12.36 23.41 -8.92
CA THR A 12 -13.50 23.43 -7.98
C THR A 12 -14.21 24.78 -7.94
N LEU A 13 -13.50 25.86 -8.30
CA LEU A 13 -14.07 27.20 -8.41
C LEU A 13 -15.03 27.35 -9.61
N PRO A 14 -15.93 28.35 -9.55
CA PRO A 14 -16.73 28.77 -10.70
C PRO A 14 -15.87 29.07 -11.95
N ASN A 15 -16.41 28.77 -13.13
CA ASN A 15 -15.69 28.83 -14.42
C ASN A 15 -15.24 30.25 -14.83
N ASP A 16 -15.79 31.29 -14.21
CA ASP A 16 -15.44 32.69 -14.42
C ASP A 16 -14.19 33.12 -13.61
N VAL A 17 -13.73 32.30 -12.66
CA VAL A 17 -12.52 32.57 -11.88
C VAL A 17 -11.28 32.01 -12.59
N LYS A 18 -10.29 32.87 -12.85
CA LYS A 18 -9.02 32.48 -13.47
C LYS A 18 -7.95 32.28 -12.39
N VAL A 19 -7.29 31.12 -12.40
CA VAL A 19 -6.24 30.78 -11.44
C VAL A 19 -4.86 30.84 -12.10
N PHE A 20 -3.90 31.44 -11.41
CA PHE A 20 -2.51 31.58 -11.87
C PHE A 20 -1.55 31.05 -10.79
N LEU A 21 -0.45 30.42 -11.24
CA LEU A 21 0.68 30.03 -10.40
C LEU A 21 1.95 30.61 -11.01
N ASN A 22 2.69 31.42 -10.25
CA ASN A 22 3.92 32.07 -10.71
C ASN A 22 3.74 32.86 -12.03
N GLY A 23 2.58 33.49 -12.23
CA GLY A 23 2.27 34.25 -13.44
C GLY A 23 1.73 33.41 -14.60
N GLU A 24 1.78 32.08 -14.52
CA GLU A 24 1.24 31.19 -15.54
C GLU A 24 -0.20 30.79 -15.23
N LYS A 25 -1.07 30.86 -16.24
CA LYS A 25 -2.48 30.48 -16.11
C LYS A 25 -2.62 28.96 -16.07
N ILE A 26 -3.33 28.45 -15.07
CA ILE A 26 -3.73 27.04 -15.03
C ILE A 26 -4.73 26.77 -16.16
N GLN A 27 -4.44 25.76 -16.98
CA GLN A 27 -5.22 25.49 -18.20
C GLN A 27 -6.53 24.76 -17.94
N ILE A 28 -6.63 24.01 -16.84
CA ILE A 28 -7.83 23.25 -16.46
C ILE A 28 -8.96 24.20 -16.09
N ARG A 29 -10.11 24.07 -16.78
CA ARG A 29 -11.31 24.86 -16.55
C ARG A 29 -12.41 23.98 -15.95
N GLY A 30 -12.53 24.07 -14.63
CA GLY A 30 -13.60 23.43 -13.89
C GLY A 30 -13.49 21.91 -13.78
N PHE A 31 -14.51 21.34 -13.15
CA PHE A 31 -14.47 19.97 -12.63
C PHE A 31 -14.38 18.89 -13.72
N ARG A 32 -15.00 19.10 -14.88
CA ARG A 32 -15.01 18.11 -15.97
C ARG A 32 -13.61 17.90 -16.56
N GLU A 33 -12.93 18.99 -16.94
CA GLU A 33 -11.58 18.91 -17.49
C GLU A 33 -10.58 18.35 -16.47
N TYR A 34 -10.77 18.69 -15.19
CA TYR A 34 -9.99 18.14 -14.10
C TYR A 34 -10.09 16.62 -14.04
N VAL A 35 -11.31 16.05 -14.03
CA VAL A 35 -11.49 14.60 -14.00
C VAL A 35 -10.92 13.92 -15.25
N GLN A 36 -11.08 14.54 -16.42
CA GLN A 36 -10.54 14.01 -17.67
C GLN A 36 -9.01 13.92 -17.63
N ALA A 37 -8.33 14.89 -17.02
CA ALA A 37 -6.88 14.90 -16.84
C ALA A 37 -6.35 13.72 -16.00
N PHE A 38 -7.15 13.12 -15.10
CA PHE A 38 -6.77 11.91 -14.36
C PHE A 38 -6.82 10.65 -15.21
N SER A 39 -7.77 10.59 -16.15
CA SER A 39 -8.13 9.34 -16.78
C SER A 39 -7.21 8.93 -17.93
N GLY A 40 -6.60 9.89 -18.64
CA GLY A 40 -5.97 9.63 -19.94
C GLY A 40 -6.90 8.94 -20.96
N ALA A 41 -8.18 8.75 -20.60
CA ALA A 41 -9.16 7.94 -21.27
C ALA A 41 -10.04 8.83 -22.16
N SER A 42 -10.69 8.20 -23.13
CA SER A 42 -11.72 8.86 -23.91
C SER A 42 -12.83 9.37 -22.98
N ALA A 43 -13.30 10.59 -23.20
CA ALA A 43 -14.38 11.21 -22.43
C ALA A 43 -15.68 10.37 -22.36
N SER A 44 -15.80 9.36 -23.22
CA SER A 44 -16.90 8.39 -23.25
C SER A 44 -16.99 7.50 -22.01
N ASP A 45 -15.90 7.33 -21.25
CA ASP A 45 -15.80 6.29 -20.22
C ASP A 45 -16.17 6.81 -18.81
N ILE A 46 -16.29 8.14 -18.68
CA ILE A 46 -16.64 8.82 -17.43
C ILE A 46 -18.11 9.25 -17.45
N LEU A 47 -18.85 8.89 -16.41
CA LEU A 47 -20.20 9.36 -16.18
C LEU A 47 -20.18 10.67 -15.37
N PHE A 48 -20.49 11.79 -16.01
CA PHE A 48 -20.64 13.08 -15.34
C PHE A 48 -22.09 13.33 -14.90
N ARG A 49 -22.26 13.79 -13.65
CA ARG A 49 -23.53 14.17 -13.05
C ARG A 49 -23.43 15.52 -12.39
N ASN A 50 -24.27 16.44 -12.83
CA ASN A 50 -24.46 17.75 -12.23
C ASN A 50 -25.97 17.99 -12.07
N PRO A 51 -26.65 17.28 -11.15
CA PRO A 51 -28.10 17.40 -10.98
C PRO A 51 -28.51 18.73 -10.35
N SER A 52 -27.58 19.45 -9.71
CA SER A 52 -27.83 20.77 -9.12
C SER A 52 -26.52 21.54 -9.01
N SER A 53 -26.61 22.87 -8.83
CA SER A 53 -25.44 23.73 -8.59
C SER A 53 -24.56 23.29 -7.41
N ARG A 54 -25.09 22.47 -6.49
CA ARG A 54 -24.38 22.01 -5.30
C ARG A 54 -23.66 20.67 -5.46
N TRP A 55 -23.87 19.92 -6.53
CA TRP A 55 -23.28 18.59 -6.71
C TRP A 55 -22.71 18.40 -8.11
N ASN A 56 -21.39 18.26 -8.19
CA ASN A 56 -20.67 17.82 -9.38
C ASN A 56 -20.01 16.48 -9.07
N VAL A 57 -20.52 15.41 -9.68
CA VAL A 57 -20.05 14.04 -9.46
C VAL A 57 -19.57 13.47 -10.78
N ALA A 58 -18.44 12.77 -10.76
CA ALA A 58 -17.98 11.98 -11.89
C ALA A 58 -17.63 10.58 -11.44
N VAL A 59 -18.04 9.59 -12.22
CA VAL A 59 -17.83 8.17 -11.92
C VAL A 59 -17.12 7.54 -13.10
N SER A 60 -16.05 6.81 -12.82
CA SER A 60 -15.34 6.02 -13.81
C SER A 60 -15.18 4.60 -13.31
N MET A 61 -15.10 3.65 -14.22
CA MET A 61 -14.56 2.33 -13.90
C MET A 61 -13.08 2.47 -13.59
N ARG A 62 -12.61 1.71 -12.60
CA ARG A 62 -11.19 1.58 -12.27
C ARG A 62 -10.70 0.23 -12.77
N ASN A 63 -9.94 0.27 -13.85
CA ASN A 63 -9.21 -0.87 -14.39
C ASN A 63 -7.76 -0.85 -13.90
N ALA A 64 -7.10 -2.01 -14.01
CA ALA A 64 -5.67 -2.17 -13.74
C ALA A 64 -4.80 -1.12 -14.48
N ASP A 65 -5.19 -0.74 -15.70
CA ASP A 65 -4.45 0.21 -16.54
C ASP A 65 -4.84 1.68 -16.32
N SER A 66 -6.00 1.93 -15.71
CA SER A 66 -6.44 3.29 -15.40
C SER A 66 -5.84 3.68 -14.05
N ASN A 67 -4.82 4.54 -14.04
CA ASN A 67 -4.20 5.09 -12.82
C ASN A 67 -5.14 6.00 -11.99
N LEU A 68 -6.42 5.66 -11.97
CA LEU A 68 -7.49 6.41 -11.32
C LEU A 68 -7.49 6.17 -9.81
N PRO A 69 -7.60 7.25 -9.01
CA PRO A 69 -7.74 7.14 -7.56
C PRO A 69 -9.06 6.49 -7.17
N GLY A 70 -9.14 5.89 -5.97
CA GLY A 70 -10.40 5.33 -5.47
C GLY A 70 -11.49 6.40 -5.27
N ALA A 71 -11.12 7.52 -4.64
CA ALA A 71 -11.96 8.70 -4.57
C ALA A 71 -11.14 9.99 -4.54
N VAL A 72 -11.67 11.05 -5.14
CA VAL A 72 -11.17 12.43 -5.03
C VAL A 72 -12.37 13.29 -4.67
N SER A 73 -12.27 14.07 -3.59
CA SER A 73 -13.43 14.81 -3.11
C SER A 73 -13.13 16.19 -2.56
N PHE A 74 -14.09 17.09 -2.75
CA PHE A 74 -14.04 18.47 -2.34
C PHE A 74 -15.38 18.89 -1.73
N VAL A 75 -15.32 19.56 -0.58
CA VAL A 75 -16.48 20.16 0.08
C VAL A 75 -16.23 21.65 0.23
N ASN A 76 -17.05 22.49 -0.40
CA ASN A 76 -16.87 23.96 -0.39
C ASN A 76 -15.44 24.37 -0.76
N ASN A 77 -14.88 23.77 -1.83
CA ASN A 77 -13.50 23.94 -2.31
C ASN A 77 -12.39 23.43 -1.37
N VAL A 78 -12.72 22.83 -0.23
CA VAL A 78 -11.76 22.17 0.67
C VAL A 78 -11.56 20.73 0.22
N ALA A 79 -10.30 20.31 0.02
CA ALA A 79 -9.98 18.93 -0.35
C ALA A 79 -10.16 17.99 0.84
N THR A 80 -11.15 17.09 0.77
CA THR A 80 -11.38 16.04 1.75
C THR A 80 -10.60 14.79 1.34
N THR A 81 -9.29 14.81 1.56
CA THR A 81 -8.31 13.81 1.08
C THR A 81 -8.55 12.40 1.62
N LYS A 82 -9.22 12.29 2.78
CA LYS A 82 -9.60 11.01 3.40
C LYS A 82 -11.09 10.67 3.21
N GLY A 83 -11.82 11.45 2.41
CA GLY A 83 -13.22 11.23 2.09
C GLY A 83 -14.18 11.70 3.18
N GLY A 84 -15.16 10.88 3.55
CA GLY A 84 -16.16 11.21 4.55
C GLY A 84 -17.58 10.91 4.09
N ILE A 85 -18.56 11.40 4.85
CA ILE A 85 -19.97 11.02 4.69
C ILE A 85 -20.51 11.39 3.31
N HIS A 86 -20.05 12.48 2.66
CA HIS A 86 -20.47 12.85 1.32
C HIS A 86 -20.02 11.86 0.24
N VAL A 87 -18.82 11.28 0.38
CA VAL A 87 -18.29 10.27 -0.53
C VAL A 87 -19.08 8.97 -0.39
N ASP A 88 -19.28 8.51 0.86
CA ASP A 88 -20.06 7.31 1.13
C ASP A 88 -21.52 7.49 0.68
N TYR A 89 -22.12 8.66 0.93
CA TYR A 89 -23.48 8.99 0.49
C TYR A 89 -23.69 8.87 -1.03
N VAL A 90 -22.71 9.26 -1.84
CA VAL A 90 -22.76 9.11 -3.30
C VAL A 90 -22.46 7.66 -3.71
N MET A 91 -21.46 7.02 -3.08
CA MET A 91 -21.07 5.64 -3.36
C MET A 91 -22.18 4.63 -3.05
N ASP A 92 -22.90 4.82 -1.95
CA ASP A 92 -23.99 3.94 -1.53
C ASP A 92 -25.13 3.94 -2.56
N ARG A 93 -25.47 5.11 -3.13
CA ARG A 93 -26.47 5.22 -4.21
C ARG A 93 -26.04 4.51 -5.49
N LEU A 94 -24.75 4.59 -5.84
CA LEU A 94 -24.21 3.82 -6.96
C LEU A 94 -24.42 2.33 -6.71
N ILE A 95 -24.07 1.86 -5.52
CA ILE A 95 -24.20 0.45 -5.13
C ILE A 95 -25.66 0.00 -5.12
N GLU A 96 -26.58 0.80 -4.58
CA GLU A 96 -28.03 0.51 -4.54
C GLU A 96 -28.63 0.30 -5.94
N ILE A 97 -28.12 1.02 -6.95
CA ILE A 97 -28.59 0.88 -8.33
C ILE A 97 -27.85 -0.25 -9.06
N LEU A 98 -26.53 -0.33 -8.93
CA LEU A 98 -25.69 -1.26 -9.70
C LEU A 98 -25.79 -2.69 -9.20
N LYS A 99 -25.82 -2.90 -7.87
CA LYS A 99 -25.78 -4.24 -7.27
C LYS A 99 -26.96 -5.12 -7.73
N PRO A 100 -28.23 -4.67 -7.69
CA PRO A 100 -29.34 -5.52 -8.15
C PRO A 100 -29.22 -5.91 -9.62
N ALA A 101 -28.79 -4.99 -10.49
CA ALA A 101 -28.62 -5.26 -11.92
C ALA A 101 -27.48 -6.25 -12.19
N ILE A 102 -26.39 -6.16 -11.43
CA ILE A 102 -25.27 -7.11 -11.51
C ILE A 102 -25.70 -8.49 -10.99
N ASP A 103 -26.40 -8.54 -9.85
CA ASP A 103 -26.91 -9.79 -9.29
C ASP A 103 -27.90 -10.48 -10.23
N GLU A 104 -28.76 -9.73 -10.91
CA GLU A 104 -29.69 -10.25 -11.90
C GLU A 104 -28.93 -10.90 -13.08
N LYS A 105 -27.90 -10.22 -13.61
CA LYS A 105 -27.04 -10.78 -14.68
C LYS A 105 -26.26 -12.01 -14.21
N ILE A 106 -25.79 -12.05 -12.97
CA ILE A 106 -25.07 -13.20 -12.40
C ILE A 106 -25.99 -14.42 -12.27
N ASN A 107 -27.22 -14.20 -11.80
CA ASN A 107 -28.18 -15.28 -11.52
C ASN A 107 -29.05 -15.64 -12.73
N ASN A 108 -28.72 -15.13 -13.93
CA ASN A 108 -29.45 -15.46 -15.14
C ASN A 108 -29.27 -16.97 -15.41
N PRO A 109 -30.35 -17.78 -15.45
CA PRO A 109 -30.24 -19.23 -15.47
C PRO A 109 -29.75 -19.69 -16.84
N SER A 110 -28.45 -19.94 -16.97
CA SER A 110 -27.99 -20.88 -17.99
C SER A 110 -28.53 -22.26 -17.59
N LYS A 111 -29.17 -22.98 -18.53
CA LYS A 111 -30.09 -24.12 -18.32
C LYS A 111 -29.58 -25.31 -17.48
N ASN A 112 -28.34 -25.28 -16.95
CA ASN A 112 -27.70 -26.40 -16.26
C ASN A 112 -27.12 -26.08 -14.87
N ASP A 113 -27.38 -24.93 -14.24
CA ASP A 113 -26.77 -24.61 -12.93
C ASP A 113 -27.84 -24.43 -11.83
N THR A 114 -28.00 -25.47 -11.00
CA THR A 114 -28.80 -25.47 -9.76
C THR A 114 -28.01 -24.95 -8.55
N GLY A 115 -26.94 -24.17 -8.79
CA GLY A 115 -26.12 -23.57 -7.75
C GLY A 115 -26.84 -22.54 -6.88
N LYS A 116 -26.43 -22.43 -5.61
CA LYS A 116 -26.87 -21.38 -4.67
C LYS A 116 -26.76 -19.99 -5.32
N LYS A 117 -27.81 -19.17 -5.24
CA LYS A 117 -27.78 -17.74 -5.62
C LYS A 117 -26.60 -17.06 -4.91
N THR A 118 -25.59 -16.66 -5.67
CA THR A 118 -24.45 -15.89 -5.15
C THR A 118 -24.55 -14.47 -5.68
N GLY A 119 -24.67 -13.48 -4.79
CA GLY A 119 -24.62 -12.08 -5.17
C GLY A 119 -23.22 -11.48 -5.09
N VAL A 120 -23.00 -10.37 -5.78
CA VAL A 120 -21.79 -9.56 -5.65
C VAL A 120 -21.78 -8.82 -4.30
N LYS A 121 -20.60 -8.75 -3.66
CA LYS A 121 -20.43 -7.97 -2.43
C LYS A 121 -20.36 -6.47 -2.75
N PRO A 122 -21.02 -5.57 -1.97
CA PRO A 122 -20.92 -4.12 -2.15
C PRO A 122 -19.49 -3.60 -2.23
N LEU A 123 -18.59 -4.13 -1.39
CA LEU A 123 -17.18 -3.76 -1.38
C LEU A 123 -16.48 -3.99 -2.72
N MET A 124 -16.87 -5.03 -3.46
CA MET A 124 -16.31 -5.35 -4.77
C MET A 124 -16.74 -4.35 -5.84
N ILE A 125 -17.97 -3.83 -5.75
CA ILE A 125 -18.44 -2.74 -6.61
C ILE A 125 -17.64 -1.47 -6.27
N LYS A 126 -17.53 -1.14 -4.97
CA LYS A 126 -16.79 0.03 -4.47
C LYS A 126 -15.32 0.03 -4.91
N SER A 127 -14.62 -1.11 -4.85
CA SER A 127 -13.20 -1.20 -5.18
C SER A 127 -12.88 -1.02 -6.66
N ASN A 128 -13.84 -1.29 -7.55
CA ASN A 128 -13.71 -1.19 -9.00
C ASN A 128 -14.23 0.14 -9.56
N LEU A 129 -14.61 1.08 -8.70
CA LEU A 129 -15.05 2.41 -9.09
C LEU A 129 -14.01 3.46 -8.68
N SER A 130 -13.89 4.48 -9.51
CA SER A 130 -13.24 5.75 -9.19
C SER A 130 -14.32 6.82 -9.09
N LEU A 131 -14.37 7.49 -7.94
CA LEU A 131 -15.40 8.49 -7.64
C LEU A 131 -14.79 9.88 -7.44
N PHE A 132 -15.23 10.84 -8.22
CA PHE A 132 -14.91 12.25 -8.04
C PHE A 132 -16.14 13.00 -7.55
N VAL A 133 -16.01 13.76 -6.46
CA VAL A 133 -17.11 14.52 -5.86
C VAL A 133 -16.67 15.95 -5.57
N ASN A 134 -17.30 16.95 -6.19
CA ASN A 134 -17.21 18.34 -5.76
C ASN A 134 -18.61 18.79 -5.34
N CYS A 135 -18.79 19.08 -4.05
CA CYS A 135 -20.09 19.46 -3.52
C CYS A 135 -20.06 20.66 -2.58
N PHE A 136 -21.23 21.28 -2.44
CA PHE A 136 -21.46 22.40 -1.54
C PHE A 136 -22.40 21.99 -0.41
N ILE A 137 -21.88 21.99 0.81
CA ILE A 137 -22.55 21.50 2.02
C ILE A 137 -22.80 22.67 2.97
N GLU A 138 -24.03 22.76 3.49
CA GLU A 138 -24.40 23.75 4.50
C GLU A 138 -23.75 23.43 5.84
N ASN A 139 -23.09 24.43 6.44
CA ASN A 139 -22.45 24.36 7.75
C ASN A 139 -21.66 23.04 7.97
N PRO A 140 -20.63 22.76 7.15
CA PRO A 140 -19.94 21.49 7.18
C PRO A 140 -19.11 21.34 8.46
N SER A 141 -19.19 20.16 9.06
CA SER A 141 -18.38 19.70 10.18
C SER A 141 -17.39 18.66 9.70
N PHE A 142 -16.18 18.69 10.25
CA PHE A 142 -15.08 17.81 9.88
C PHE A 142 -14.55 17.07 11.12
N ASP A 143 -13.70 16.08 10.87
CA ASP A 143 -13.01 15.30 11.91
C ASP A 143 -12.02 16.13 12.74
N SER A 144 -11.34 17.07 12.09
CA SER A 144 -10.29 17.87 12.70
C SER A 144 -10.09 19.20 11.98
N GLN A 145 -9.14 20.01 12.48
CA GLN A 145 -8.80 21.30 11.89
C GLN A 145 -8.22 21.18 10.47
N THR A 146 -7.59 20.05 10.12
CA THR A 146 -7.08 19.82 8.76
C THR A 146 -8.18 19.51 7.75
N LYS A 147 -9.42 19.23 8.22
CA LYS A 147 -10.63 19.04 7.41
C LYS A 147 -10.51 17.95 6.35
N GLU A 148 -9.80 16.87 6.67
CA GLU A 148 -9.54 15.78 5.73
C GLU A 148 -10.74 14.85 5.56
N VAL A 149 -11.64 14.77 6.55
CA VAL A 149 -12.85 13.94 6.54
C VAL A 149 -14.10 14.74 6.87
N LEU A 150 -15.12 14.71 6.00
CA LEU A 150 -16.43 15.30 6.31
C LEU A 150 -17.23 14.39 7.27
N THR A 151 -17.75 14.97 8.36
CA THR A 151 -18.55 14.27 9.39
C THR A 151 -20.01 14.74 9.47
N THR A 152 -20.40 15.77 8.69
CA THR A 152 -21.81 16.20 8.59
C THR A 152 -22.69 15.05 8.10
N LYS A 153 -23.77 14.77 8.84
CA LYS A 153 -24.76 13.75 8.44
C LYS A 153 -25.49 14.18 7.17
N SER A 154 -25.78 13.22 6.28
CA SER A 154 -26.39 13.47 4.97
C SER A 154 -27.69 14.29 4.99
N LYS A 155 -28.54 14.08 6.01
CA LYS A 155 -29.78 14.87 6.20
C LYS A 155 -29.55 16.38 6.40
N ASN A 156 -28.34 16.78 6.79
CA ASN A 156 -27.95 18.16 7.05
C ASN A 156 -27.10 18.74 5.90
N PHE A 157 -27.04 18.10 4.74
CA PHE A 157 -26.28 18.62 3.60
C PHE A 157 -26.90 19.89 2.99
N GLY A 158 -28.16 20.19 3.30
CA GLY A 158 -28.91 21.28 2.68
C GLY A 158 -29.27 21.03 1.21
N SER A 159 -28.97 19.84 0.69
CA SER A 159 -29.32 19.40 -0.65
C SER A 159 -29.26 17.88 -0.77
N SER A 160 -29.97 17.31 -1.75
CA SER A 160 -29.91 15.90 -2.09
C SER A 160 -29.19 15.69 -3.42
N PHE A 161 -28.80 14.45 -3.67
CA PHE A 161 -28.17 14.02 -4.92
C PHE A 161 -28.73 12.65 -5.27
N GLU A 162 -29.12 12.44 -6.51
CA GLU A 162 -29.64 11.18 -7.02
C GLU A 162 -29.09 10.90 -8.41
N PHE A 163 -28.97 9.61 -8.75
CA PHE A 163 -28.63 9.19 -10.10
C PHE A 163 -29.91 8.85 -10.86
N ASP A 164 -29.97 9.23 -12.13
CA ASP A 164 -30.90 8.59 -13.06
C ASP A 164 -30.51 7.11 -13.21
N ARG A 165 -31.43 6.22 -12.81
CA ARG A 165 -31.20 4.77 -12.82
C ARG A 165 -30.89 4.25 -14.22
N LYS A 166 -31.63 4.71 -15.23
CA LYS A 166 -31.50 4.21 -16.60
C LYS A 166 -30.13 4.59 -17.16
N GLU A 167 -29.75 5.84 -17.00
CA GLU A 167 -28.51 6.37 -17.53
C GLU A 167 -27.28 5.77 -16.82
N LEU A 168 -27.34 5.56 -15.50
CA LEU A 168 -26.27 4.88 -14.76
C LEU A 168 -26.08 3.43 -15.22
N LEU A 169 -27.18 2.69 -15.42
CA LEU A 169 -27.12 1.32 -15.93
C LEU A 169 -26.65 1.27 -17.38
N THR A 170 -27.06 2.22 -18.23
CA THR A 170 -26.56 2.33 -19.61
C THR A 170 -25.05 2.56 -19.62
N TRP A 171 -24.55 3.49 -18.80
CA TRP A 171 -23.12 3.72 -18.66
C TRP A 171 -22.38 2.47 -18.18
N ALA A 172 -22.84 1.83 -17.10
CA ALA A 172 -22.16 0.68 -16.50
C ALA A 172 -22.07 -0.53 -17.44
N ASN A 173 -23.05 -0.71 -18.33
CA ASN A 173 -23.00 -1.73 -19.36
C ASN A 173 -22.05 -1.31 -20.51
N ARG A 174 -22.18 -0.09 -21.02
CA ARG A 174 -21.36 0.40 -22.14
C ARG A 174 -19.87 0.50 -21.79
N SER A 175 -19.55 0.84 -20.53
CA SER A 175 -18.18 0.95 -20.06
C SER A 175 -17.51 -0.41 -19.80
N GLY A 176 -18.24 -1.52 -19.89
CA GLY A 176 -17.73 -2.85 -19.52
C GLY A 176 -17.62 -3.09 -18.00
N PHE A 177 -18.08 -2.16 -17.17
CA PHE A 177 -18.00 -2.28 -15.70
C PHE A 177 -18.69 -3.53 -15.18
N VAL A 178 -19.91 -3.79 -15.67
CA VAL A 178 -20.70 -4.94 -15.22
C VAL A 178 -20.01 -6.26 -15.58
N ASP A 179 -19.51 -6.38 -16.80
CA ASP A 179 -18.88 -7.62 -17.28
C ASP A 179 -17.54 -7.88 -16.55
N SER A 180 -16.74 -6.82 -16.32
CA SER A 180 -15.51 -6.87 -15.52
C SER A 180 -15.74 -7.43 -14.10
N ILE A 181 -16.80 -6.98 -13.41
CA ILE A 181 -17.17 -7.48 -12.08
C ILE A 181 -17.55 -8.97 -12.13
N ILE A 182 -18.31 -9.38 -13.15
CA ILE A 182 -18.75 -10.77 -13.32
C ILE A 182 -17.54 -11.68 -13.55
N ASP A 183 -16.59 -11.26 -14.38
CA ASP A 183 -15.39 -12.05 -14.69
C ASP A 183 -14.47 -12.18 -13.48
N GLN A 184 -14.27 -11.11 -12.70
CA GLN A 184 -13.54 -11.19 -11.43
C GLN A 184 -14.19 -12.17 -10.44
N LEU A 185 -15.53 -12.24 -10.38
CA LEU A 185 -16.25 -13.20 -9.54
C LEU A 185 -16.06 -14.64 -9.99
N LYS A 186 -16.11 -14.90 -11.31
CA LYS A 186 -15.85 -16.24 -11.87
C LYS A 186 -14.43 -16.69 -11.57
N ASN A 187 -13.44 -15.82 -11.79
CA ASN A 187 -12.03 -16.11 -11.53
C ASN A 187 -11.78 -16.38 -10.04
N ARG A 188 -12.34 -15.57 -9.13
CA ARG A 188 -12.24 -15.83 -7.69
C ARG A 188 -12.84 -17.18 -7.27
N LYS A 189 -13.95 -17.63 -7.87
CA LYS A 189 -14.51 -18.96 -7.57
C LYS A 189 -13.59 -20.10 -8.04
N ILE A 190 -12.89 -19.91 -9.15
CA ILE A 190 -11.89 -20.87 -9.66
C ILE A 190 -10.70 -20.92 -8.67
N THR A 191 -10.16 -19.77 -8.29
CA THR A 191 -9.04 -19.67 -7.33
C THR A 191 -9.42 -20.16 -5.93
N GLN A 192 -10.62 -19.88 -5.42
CA GLN A 192 -11.06 -20.39 -4.11
C GLN A 192 -11.28 -21.90 -4.09
N LYS A 193 -11.67 -22.51 -5.23
CA LYS A 193 -11.74 -23.97 -5.36
C LYS A 193 -10.35 -24.60 -5.37
N SER A 194 -9.33 -23.93 -5.90
CA SER A 194 -7.93 -24.38 -5.81
C SER A 194 -7.25 -24.10 -4.46
N VAL A 195 -7.82 -23.22 -3.61
CA VAL A 195 -7.24 -22.85 -2.29
C VAL A 195 -7.73 -23.76 -1.14
N LYS A 196 -8.76 -24.61 -1.35
CA LYS A 196 -9.15 -25.63 -0.35
C LYS A 196 -8.17 -26.81 -0.26
N SER A 197 -7.06 -26.81 -0.99
CA SER A 197 -6.08 -27.89 -0.99
C SER A 197 -4.74 -27.46 -0.38
N LYS A 198 -4.56 -27.75 0.93
CA LYS A 198 -3.30 -27.78 1.69
C LYS A 198 -2.50 -26.45 1.75
N PRO A 199 -1.67 -26.24 2.80
CA PRO A 199 -0.66 -25.19 2.74
C PRO A 199 0.20 -25.42 1.50
N GLU A 200 0.30 -24.39 0.65
CA GLU A 200 1.15 -24.43 -0.53
C GLU A 200 2.58 -24.73 -0.06
N SER A 201 3.17 -25.83 -0.53
CA SER A 201 4.50 -26.23 -0.09
C SER A 201 5.49 -25.13 -0.43
N LEU A 202 6.32 -24.70 0.54
CA LEU A 202 7.42 -23.75 0.31
C LEU A 202 8.74 -24.44 -0.02
N SER A 203 8.72 -25.77 -0.16
CA SER A 203 9.90 -26.60 -0.44
C SER A 203 10.59 -26.25 -1.76
N ASP A 204 9.88 -25.59 -2.69
CA ASP A 204 10.41 -25.10 -3.96
C ASP A 204 11.23 -23.80 -3.81
N ILE A 205 11.07 -23.08 -2.70
CA ILE A 205 11.82 -21.85 -2.42
C ILE A 205 13.14 -22.20 -1.72
N VAL A 206 14.09 -22.71 -2.51
CA VAL A 206 15.38 -23.28 -2.04
C VAL A 206 16.18 -22.37 -1.09
N LYS A 207 16.09 -21.04 -1.23
CA LYS A 207 16.90 -20.09 -0.44
C LYS A 207 16.30 -19.70 0.91
N LEU A 208 15.04 -20.03 1.15
CA LEU A 208 14.32 -19.71 2.38
C LEU A 208 14.83 -20.56 3.54
N GLU A 209 15.27 -19.91 4.61
CA GLU A 209 15.34 -20.53 5.93
C GLU A 209 14.06 -20.13 6.67
N ASP A 210 13.12 -21.06 6.79
CA ASP A 210 11.81 -20.76 7.35
C ASP A 210 11.83 -20.89 8.88
N ALA A 211 11.11 -20.01 9.58
CA ALA A 211 10.97 -20.12 11.03
C ALA A 211 10.07 -21.31 11.39
N GLU A 212 10.43 -22.07 12.42
CA GLU A 212 9.71 -23.31 12.78
C GLU A 212 8.24 -23.06 13.15
N TRP A 213 7.94 -21.85 13.65
CA TRP A 213 6.57 -21.46 14.04
C TRP A 213 5.81 -20.74 12.93
N ALA A 214 6.45 -20.41 11.80
CA ALA A 214 5.80 -19.64 10.75
C ALA A 214 4.70 -20.45 10.04
N GLY A 215 3.48 -19.90 10.00
CA GLY A 215 2.33 -20.54 9.38
C GLY A 215 1.84 -21.80 10.11
N ASN A 216 2.24 -21.99 11.38
CA ASN A 216 1.66 -23.03 12.23
C ASN A 216 0.18 -22.72 12.49
N SER A 217 -0.62 -23.75 12.81
CA SER A 217 -2.06 -23.60 13.08
C SER A 217 -2.34 -22.73 14.32
N ASP A 218 -1.33 -22.56 15.20
CA ASP A 218 -1.37 -21.60 16.30
C ASP A 218 -0.95 -20.20 15.84
N ALA A 219 -1.94 -19.36 15.53
CA ALA A 219 -1.74 -17.97 15.09
C ALA A 219 -0.95 -17.11 16.11
N LYS A 220 -0.97 -17.46 17.41
CA LYS A 220 -0.18 -16.74 18.43
C LYS A 220 1.31 -16.99 18.27
N LYS A 221 1.72 -18.12 17.67
CA LYS A 221 3.12 -18.40 17.37
C LYS A 221 3.55 -17.70 16.09
N SER A 222 2.77 -17.80 15.01
CA SER A 222 3.04 -17.12 13.73
C SER A 222 3.16 -15.60 13.87
N SER A 223 2.34 -14.98 14.73
CA SER A 223 2.40 -13.54 15.00
C SER A 223 3.66 -13.09 15.77
N GLN A 224 4.38 -14.00 16.42
CA GLN A 224 5.70 -13.72 17.02
C GLN A 224 6.85 -13.88 16.02
N CYS A 225 6.58 -14.46 14.85
CA CYS A 225 7.61 -14.71 13.86
C CYS A 225 8.01 -13.43 13.12
N THR A 226 9.31 -13.28 12.88
CA THR A 226 9.88 -12.21 12.06
C THR A 226 10.65 -12.78 10.87
N LEU A 227 10.30 -12.36 9.66
CA LEU A 227 11.04 -12.70 8.46
C LEU A 227 12.13 -11.66 8.21
N LEU A 228 13.40 -12.09 8.19
CA LEU A 228 14.54 -11.28 7.82
C LEU A 228 14.73 -11.35 6.30
N VAL A 229 14.47 -10.26 5.59
CA VAL A 229 14.68 -10.17 4.14
C VAL A 229 16.00 -9.48 3.85
N THR A 230 16.94 -10.16 3.19
CA THR A 230 18.30 -9.65 3.00
C THR A 230 18.56 -9.15 1.59
N GLU A 231 19.37 -8.10 1.47
CA GLU A 231 19.94 -7.64 0.20
C GLU A 231 21.00 -8.65 -0.29
N GLY A 232 20.57 -9.59 -1.12
CA GLY A 232 21.43 -10.62 -1.68
C GLY A 232 21.92 -11.67 -0.68
N ASP A 233 22.75 -12.57 -1.19
CA ASP A 233 23.35 -13.64 -0.39
C ASP A 233 24.45 -13.13 0.56
N SER A 234 25.03 -11.95 0.27
CA SER A 234 26.07 -11.32 1.11
C SER A 234 25.54 -10.95 2.50
N ALA A 235 24.33 -10.43 2.60
CA ALA A 235 23.68 -10.13 3.87
C ALA A 235 23.04 -11.37 4.53
N LYS A 236 22.85 -12.48 3.78
CA LYS A 236 22.33 -13.75 4.32
C LYS A 236 23.20 -14.27 5.45
N ALA A 237 24.53 -14.26 5.29
CA ALA A 237 25.46 -14.78 6.30
C ALA A 237 25.34 -14.06 7.66
N LEU A 238 25.13 -12.74 7.63
CA LEU A 238 24.87 -11.93 8.83
C LEU A 238 23.55 -12.35 9.49
N ALA A 239 22.50 -12.52 8.69
CA ALA A 239 21.18 -12.92 9.18
C ALA A 239 21.19 -14.34 9.80
N LEU A 240 21.87 -15.30 9.16
CA LEU A 240 22.05 -16.66 9.69
C LEU A 240 22.80 -16.67 11.03
N SER A 241 23.85 -15.85 11.15
CA SER A 241 24.58 -15.68 12.42
C SER A 241 23.66 -15.09 13.51
N GLY A 242 22.69 -14.27 13.12
CA GLY A 242 21.67 -13.74 14.02
C GLY A 242 20.67 -14.80 14.50
N LEU A 243 20.30 -15.75 13.63
CA LEU A 243 19.41 -16.85 14.00
C LEU A 243 19.96 -17.72 15.14
N GLU A 244 21.28 -17.87 15.23
CA GLU A 244 21.94 -18.60 16.34
C GLU A 244 21.64 -17.97 17.71
N VAL A 245 21.42 -16.64 17.75
CA VAL A 245 21.17 -15.88 18.98
C VAL A 245 19.68 -15.73 19.24
N LEU A 246 18.91 -15.46 18.19
CA LEU A 246 17.48 -15.16 18.28
C LEU A 246 16.59 -16.41 18.35
N GLY A 247 17.10 -17.55 17.88
CA GLY A 247 16.36 -18.80 17.78
C GLY A 247 15.64 -18.96 16.44
N ARG A 248 15.72 -20.18 15.88
CA ARG A 248 15.07 -20.57 14.61
C ARG A 248 13.55 -20.74 14.72
N GLU A 249 13.04 -20.81 15.94
CA GLU A 249 11.60 -20.91 16.20
C GLU A 249 10.84 -19.70 15.65
N LYS A 250 11.37 -18.49 15.88
CA LYS A 250 10.68 -17.21 15.60
C LYS A 250 11.24 -16.46 14.40
N PHE A 251 12.45 -16.77 13.94
CA PHE A 251 13.09 -15.97 12.90
C PHE A 251 13.38 -16.80 11.66
N GLY A 252 12.94 -16.29 10.51
CA GLY A 252 13.24 -16.84 9.19
C GLY A 252 14.13 -15.89 8.40
N VAL A 253 14.81 -16.38 7.36
CA VAL A 253 15.69 -15.60 6.48
C VAL A 253 15.35 -15.88 5.03
N PHE A 254 15.15 -14.81 4.24
CA PHE A 254 14.95 -14.90 2.80
C PHE A 254 15.82 -13.88 2.04
N PRO A 255 16.83 -14.32 1.27
CA PRO A 255 17.67 -13.42 0.49
C PRO A 255 17.03 -13.05 -0.85
N LEU A 256 16.94 -11.75 -1.13
CA LEU A 256 16.44 -11.24 -2.40
C LEU A 256 17.46 -11.40 -3.53
N ARG A 257 16.96 -11.70 -4.73
CA ARG A 257 17.79 -11.68 -5.95
C ARG A 257 17.75 -10.30 -6.60
N GLY A 258 18.70 -9.46 -6.23
CA GLY A 258 18.81 -8.11 -6.78
C GLY A 258 17.69 -7.18 -6.32
N LYS A 259 17.38 -6.17 -7.13
CA LYS A 259 16.37 -5.17 -6.81
C LYS A 259 14.97 -5.73 -7.04
N VAL A 260 14.10 -5.57 -6.05
CA VAL A 260 12.67 -5.92 -6.16
C VAL A 260 12.05 -5.10 -7.29
N VAL A 261 11.19 -5.71 -8.10
CA VAL A 261 10.54 -4.96 -9.19
C VAL A 261 9.68 -3.83 -8.63
N ASN A 262 9.73 -2.65 -9.27
CA ASN A 262 8.87 -1.54 -8.88
C ASN A 262 7.42 -1.85 -9.24
N VAL A 263 6.60 -2.16 -8.24
CA VAL A 263 5.21 -2.53 -8.46
C VAL A 263 4.27 -1.35 -8.68
N SER A 264 4.71 -0.09 -8.58
CA SER A 264 3.82 1.09 -8.60
C SER A 264 2.84 1.08 -9.77
N GLN A 265 3.29 0.63 -10.94
CA GLN A 265 2.53 0.59 -12.19
C GLN A 265 2.12 -0.82 -12.62
N LEU A 266 2.35 -1.85 -11.78
CA LEU A 266 2.01 -3.24 -12.11
C LEU A 266 0.67 -3.67 -11.49
N ASP A 267 -0.10 -4.44 -12.24
CA ASP A 267 -1.31 -5.07 -11.72
C ASP A 267 -1.00 -6.35 -10.94
N GLU A 268 -2.01 -6.94 -10.29
CA GLU A 268 -1.80 -8.16 -9.50
C GLU A 268 -1.37 -9.37 -10.37
N ALA A 269 -1.70 -9.40 -11.67
CA ALA A 269 -1.35 -10.51 -12.53
C ALA A 269 0.16 -10.47 -12.85
N LYS A 270 0.65 -9.33 -13.31
CA LYS A 270 2.08 -9.06 -13.57
C LYS A 270 2.93 -9.19 -12.31
N VAL A 271 2.38 -8.83 -11.14
CA VAL A 271 3.08 -9.04 -9.88
C VAL A 271 3.21 -10.52 -9.52
N ARG A 272 2.18 -11.35 -9.77
CA ARG A 272 2.25 -12.81 -9.56
C ARG A 272 3.26 -13.48 -10.50
N GLU A 273 3.49 -12.93 -11.70
CA GLU A 273 4.50 -13.42 -12.64
C GLU A 273 5.94 -13.16 -12.15
N ASN A 274 6.15 -12.18 -11.28
CA ASN A 274 7.46 -11.92 -10.70
C ASN A 274 7.79 -12.95 -9.60
N ALA A 275 8.73 -13.84 -9.86
CA ALA A 275 9.09 -14.93 -8.95
C ALA A 275 9.52 -14.45 -7.55
N GLU A 276 10.28 -13.35 -7.44
CA GLU A 276 10.75 -12.84 -6.13
C GLU A 276 9.59 -12.30 -5.29
N ILE A 277 8.68 -11.53 -5.91
CA ILE A 277 7.50 -11.02 -5.20
C ILE A 277 6.54 -12.16 -4.86
N ASN A 278 6.31 -13.07 -5.80
CA ASN A 278 5.45 -14.23 -5.54
C ASN A 278 6.00 -15.07 -4.38
N ASN A 279 7.32 -15.29 -4.32
CA ASN A 279 7.96 -15.96 -3.19
C ASN A 279 7.74 -15.19 -1.88
N LEU A 280 7.98 -13.88 -1.84
CA LEU A 280 7.72 -13.06 -0.65
C LEU A 280 6.26 -13.17 -0.19
N MET A 281 5.31 -13.11 -1.11
CA MET A 281 3.89 -13.27 -0.80
C MET A 281 3.59 -14.62 -0.17
N ARG A 282 4.09 -15.71 -0.78
CA ARG A 282 3.91 -17.08 -0.28
C ARG A 282 4.55 -17.27 1.09
N ILE A 283 5.77 -16.77 1.30
CA ILE A 283 6.49 -16.85 2.57
C ILE A 283 5.74 -16.11 3.68
N LEU A 284 5.24 -14.91 3.40
CA LEU A 284 4.53 -14.07 4.38
C LEU A 284 3.06 -14.48 4.58
N GLY A 285 2.48 -15.25 3.67
CA GLY A 285 1.05 -15.58 3.67
C GLY A 285 0.16 -14.43 3.17
N LEU A 286 0.71 -13.52 2.35
CA LEU A 286 0.01 -12.36 1.84
C LEU A 286 -0.94 -12.73 0.69
N ARG A 287 -2.15 -12.17 0.70
CA ARG A 287 -3.21 -12.40 -0.27
C ARG A 287 -3.79 -11.06 -0.73
N PHE A 288 -3.95 -10.87 -2.03
CA PHE A 288 -4.46 -9.61 -2.58
C PHE A 288 -5.91 -9.33 -2.16
N GLU A 289 -6.69 -10.36 -1.86
CA GLU A 289 -8.09 -10.23 -1.45
C GLU A 289 -8.28 -9.83 0.03
N GLU A 290 -7.22 -9.85 0.83
CA GLU A 290 -7.23 -9.50 2.26
C GLU A 290 -6.59 -8.12 2.48
N ASN A 291 -7.16 -7.30 3.38
CA ASN A 291 -6.67 -5.95 3.67
C ASN A 291 -5.89 -5.85 4.99
N TYR A 292 -5.82 -6.94 5.77
CA TYR A 292 -5.05 -7.07 7.03
C TYR A 292 -5.26 -5.98 8.08
N GLU A 293 -6.43 -5.34 8.07
CA GLU A 293 -6.74 -4.23 8.98
C GLU A 293 -7.02 -4.73 10.41
N SER A 294 -7.74 -5.85 10.56
CA SER A 294 -8.09 -6.41 11.86
C SER A 294 -7.06 -7.42 12.36
N ALA A 295 -6.98 -7.61 13.68
CA ALA A 295 -6.13 -8.64 14.27
C ALA A 295 -6.46 -10.04 13.72
N ALA A 296 -7.75 -10.38 13.63
CA ALA A 296 -8.21 -11.65 13.07
C ALA A 296 -7.76 -11.86 11.61
N SER A 297 -7.79 -10.82 10.77
CA SER A 297 -7.28 -10.93 9.39
C SER A 297 -5.76 -11.12 9.33
N ARG A 298 -5.00 -10.67 10.34
CA ARG A 298 -3.55 -10.87 10.40
C ARG A 298 -3.15 -12.25 10.90
N GLU A 299 -4.07 -13.00 11.51
CA GLU A 299 -3.82 -14.40 11.93
C GLU A 299 -3.58 -15.34 10.74
N SER A 300 -4.01 -14.95 9.53
CA SER A 300 -3.72 -15.71 8.29
C SER A 300 -2.28 -15.53 7.79
N LEU A 301 -1.53 -14.54 8.31
CA LEU A 301 -0.13 -14.32 7.96
C LEU A 301 0.76 -15.39 8.59
N ARG A 302 1.82 -15.76 7.88
CA ARG A 302 2.83 -16.70 8.40
C ARG A 302 3.82 -16.03 9.35
N TYR A 303 4.04 -14.73 9.16
CA TYR A 303 4.95 -13.91 9.95
C TYR A 303 4.21 -12.67 10.45
N GLY A 304 4.41 -12.31 11.72
CA GLY A 304 3.87 -11.08 12.29
C GLY A 304 4.68 -9.82 11.92
N LYS A 305 5.94 -10.00 11.50
CA LYS A 305 6.84 -8.90 11.16
C LYS A 305 7.76 -9.26 9.99
N LEU A 306 8.06 -8.26 9.17
CA LEU A 306 9.00 -8.25 8.06
C LEU A 306 10.12 -7.27 8.41
N MET A 307 11.35 -7.76 8.51
CA MET A 307 12.53 -6.94 8.81
C MET A 307 13.47 -6.90 7.61
N ILE A 308 13.75 -5.69 7.11
CA ILE A 308 14.60 -5.47 5.95
C ILE A 308 16.06 -5.32 6.39
N LEU A 309 16.92 -6.23 5.94
CA LEU A 309 18.37 -6.23 6.16
C LEU A 309 19.05 -5.84 4.84
N ALA A 310 19.25 -4.54 4.66
CA ALA A 310 19.91 -3.99 3.49
C ALA A 310 21.07 -3.08 3.90
N ASP A 311 22.01 -2.89 2.98
CA ASP A 311 23.23 -2.13 3.21
C ASP A 311 22.91 -0.66 3.53
N GLN A 312 23.87 0.02 4.17
CA GLN A 312 23.73 1.44 4.56
C GLN A 312 24.25 2.35 3.45
N ASP A 313 23.85 2.07 2.21
CA ASP A 313 24.16 2.85 1.02
C ASP A 313 22.89 3.20 0.22
N GLU A 314 23.09 3.80 -0.96
CA GLU A 314 22.00 4.24 -1.83
C GLU A 314 21.19 3.05 -2.38
N ASP A 315 21.85 1.93 -2.68
CA ASP A 315 21.20 0.72 -3.21
C ASP A 315 20.36 0.03 -2.13
N GLY A 316 20.87 -0.09 -0.91
CA GLY A 316 20.10 -0.61 0.21
C GLY A 316 18.91 0.27 0.59
N SER A 317 19.06 1.60 0.46
CA SER A 317 17.95 2.54 0.63
C SER A 317 16.89 2.39 -0.46
N HIS A 318 17.31 2.15 -1.71
CA HIS A 318 16.41 1.88 -2.82
C HIS A 318 15.63 0.57 -2.61
N ILE A 319 16.29 -0.51 -2.17
CA ILE A 319 15.62 -1.79 -1.86
C ILE A 319 14.59 -1.64 -0.75
N LYS A 320 14.92 -0.92 0.34
CA LYS A 320 13.96 -0.59 1.40
C LYS A 320 12.73 0.11 0.81
N GLY A 321 12.94 1.10 -0.05
CA GLY A 321 11.87 1.82 -0.74
C GLY A 321 10.99 0.92 -1.60
N LEU A 322 11.58 -0.04 -2.35
CA LEU A 322 10.84 -0.96 -3.21
C LEU A 322 9.97 -1.93 -2.41
N ILE A 323 10.49 -2.47 -1.30
CA ILE A 323 9.72 -3.36 -0.41
C ILE A 323 8.59 -2.59 0.29
N ILE A 324 8.88 -1.39 0.81
CA ILE A 324 7.86 -0.54 1.43
C ILE A 324 6.78 -0.17 0.41
N ASN A 325 7.17 0.19 -0.82
CA ASN A 325 6.23 0.47 -1.90
C ASN A 325 5.36 -0.73 -2.25
N PHE A 326 5.94 -1.94 -2.26
CA PHE A 326 5.21 -3.17 -2.48
C PHE A 326 4.09 -3.38 -1.45
N ILE A 327 4.41 -3.26 -0.16
CA ILE A 327 3.39 -3.39 0.88
C ILE A 327 2.41 -2.20 0.86
N HIS A 328 2.88 -0.97 0.62
CA HIS A 328 2.03 0.21 0.54
C HIS A 328 0.96 0.09 -0.55
N LYS A 329 1.34 -0.41 -1.73
CA LYS A 329 0.45 -0.50 -2.87
C LYS A 329 -0.69 -1.48 -2.64
N PHE A 330 -0.39 -2.67 -2.11
CA PHE A 330 -1.36 -3.77 -2.02
C PHE A 330 -2.00 -3.89 -0.64
N TRP A 331 -1.28 -3.58 0.44
CA TRP A 331 -1.74 -3.71 1.83
C TRP A 331 -1.35 -2.50 2.69
N PRO A 332 -1.79 -1.28 2.34
CA PRO A 332 -1.38 -0.05 3.04
C PRO A 332 -1.70 -0.07 4.54
N LYS A 333 -2.72 -0.83 4.97
CA LYS A 333 -3.08 -0.98 6.39
C LYS A 333 -2.01 -1.71 7.21
N LEU A 334 -1.18 -2.56 6.59
CA LEU A 334 -0.05 -3.18 7.27
C LEU A 334 1.04 -2.17 7.64
N LEU A 335 1.18 -1.07 6.90
CA LEU A 335 2.15 -0.02 7.22
C LEU A 335 1.73 0.84 8.42
N ALA A 336 0.43 0.85 8.75
CA ALA A 336 -0.05 1.49 9.96
C ALA A 336 0.18 0.64 11.23
N THR A 337 0.76 -0.55 11.09
CA THR A 337 1.15 -1.43 12.19
C THR A 337 2.68 -1.58 12.23
N GLU A 338 3.21 -2.29 13.23
CA GLU A 338 4.64 -2.63 13.29
C GLU A 338 5.01 -3.81 12.38
N PHE A 339 4.27 -4.04 11.28
CA PHE A 339 4.53 -5.18 10.39
C PHE A 339 5.86 -5.04 9.66
N ILE A 340 6.27 -3.84 9.24
CA ILE A 340 7.57 -3.63 8.58
C ILE A 340 8.53 -2.94 9.55
N CYS A 341 9.79 -3.35 9.52
CA CYS A 341 10.89 -2.62 10.14
C CYS A 341 12.18 -2.81 9.32
N ALA A 342 13.20 -2.03 9.62
CA ALA A 342 14.52 -2.17 9.02
C ALA A 342 15.59 -2.40 10.08
N PHE A 343 16.61 -3.19 9.72
CA PHE A 343 17.78 -3.41 10.57
C PHE A 343 18.88 -2.41 10.19
N ARG A 344 19.48 -1.75 11.19
CA ARG A 344 20.61 -0.83 10.99
C ARG A 344 21.89 -1.33 11.65
N THR A 345 23.01 -1.20 10.94
CA THR A 345 24.35 -1.46 11.48
C THR A 345 25.13 -0.15 11.60
N PRO A 346 26.15 -0.10 12.48
CA PRO A 346 27.08 1.02 12.50
C PRO A 346 27.75 1.20 11.13
N LEU A 347 27.86 2.44 10.67
CA LEU A 347 28.57 2.83 9.45
C LEU A 347 30.10 2.78 9.65
N LEU A 348 30.55 3.23 10.82
CA LEU A 348 31.96 3.31 11.21
C LEU A 348 32.13 2.76 12.62
N LYS A 349 33.32 2.20 12.90
CA LYS A 349 33.77 1.95 14.28
C LYS A 349 35.16 2.52 14.48
N ALA A 350 35.33 3.30 15.54
CA ALA A 350 36.64 3.70 16.05
C ALA A 350 37.09 2.72 17.12
N LYS A 351 38.29 2.15 16.99
CA LYS A 351 38.83 1.17 17.94
C LYS A 351 40.13 1.67 18.56
N ARG A 352 40.24 1.61 19.89
CA ARG A 352 41.46 1.88 20.65
C ARG A 352 41.60 0.85 21.77
N ALA A 353 42.58 -0.03 21.67
CA ALA A 353 42.76 -1.15 22.60
C ALA A 353 41.42 -1.92 22.80
N ASN A 354 40.86 -1.90 24.02
CA ASN A 354 39.59 -2.57 24.35
C ASN A 354 38.34 -1.70 24.11
N GLU A 355 38.50 -0.43 23.76
CA GLU A 355 37.39 0.49 23.49
C GLU A 355 36.99 0.41 22.00
N THR A 356 35.70 0.20 21.75
CA THR A 356 35.11 0.26 20.40
C THR A 356 33.91 1.20 20.42
N ILE A 357 33.98 2.28 19.64
CA ILE A 357 32.92 3.30 19.55
C ILE A 357 32.23 3.16 18.18
N PRO A 358 30.96 2.73 18.13
CA PRO A 358 30.20 2.64 16.89
C PRO A 358 29.58 4.00 16.53
N PHE A 359 29.59 4.33 15.24
CA PHE A 359 28.91 5.50 14.69
C PHE A 359 27.96 5.09 13.57
N TYR A 360 26.69 5.50 13.70
CA TYR A 360 25.64 5.21 12.71
C TYR A 360 25.54 6.31 11.63
N PHE A 361 26.04 7.51 11.93
CA PHE A 361 26.04 8.64 11.01
C PHE A 361 27.42 9.27 10.93
N LEU A 362 27.83 9.66 9.72
CA LEU A 362 29.12 10.32 9.49
C LEU A 362 29.24 11.64 10.25
N ARG A 363 28.13 12.36 10.44
CA ARG A 363 28.09 13.60 11.23
C ARG A 363 28.53 13.36 12.68
N ASP A 364 28.06 12.28 13.30
CA ASP A 364 28.33 12.01 14.71
C ASP A 364 29.79 11.56 14.89
N PHE A 365 30.31 10.82 13.91
CA PHE A 365 31.74 10.51 13.82
C PHE A 365 32.60 11.78 13.69
N ARG A 366 32.23 12.71 12.80
CA ARG A 366 32.97 13.98 12.60
C ARG A 366 32.98 14.83 13.88
N LYS A 367 31.83 15.00 14.53
CA LYS A 367 31.74 15.70 15.82
C LYS A 367 32.61 15.06 16.89
N TRP A 368 32.63 13.73 16.97
CA TRP A 368 33.50 13.02 17.89
C TRP A 368 34.99 13.26 17.55
N GLN A 369 35.35 13.21 16.27
CA GLN A 369 36.71 13.44 15.80
C GLN A 369 37.20 14.87 16.07
N GLU A 370 36.33 15.88 15.92
CA GLU A 370 36.63 17.28 16.22
C GLU A 370 36.97 17.54 17.69
N ASN A 371 36.48 16.69 18.60
CA ASN A 371 36.78 16.77 20.04
C ASN A 371 38.10 16.10 20.43
N LEU A 372 38.84 15.50 19.48
CA LEU A 372 40.13 14.86 19.74
C LEU A 372 41.28 15.72 19.23
N ASN A 373 42.35 15.81 20.00
CA ASN A 373 43.60 16.37 19.47
C ASN A 373 44.32 15.36 18.55
N GLU A 374 45.29 15.84 17.75
CA GLU A 374 45.96 15.02 16.74
C GLU A 374 46.66 13.77 17.33
N LYS A 375 47.22 13.89 18.54
CA LYS A 375 47.86 12.76 19.24
C LYS A 375 46.85 11.72 19.71
N GLU A 376 45.64 12.13 20.08
CA GLU A 376 44.56 11.23 20.49
C GLU A 376 43.91 10.54 19.29
N ALA A 377 43.67 11.28 18.21
CA ALA A 377 43.09 10.73 16.98
C ALA A 377 43.94 9.58 16.42
N ARG A 378 45.28 9.70 16.45
CA ARG A 378 46.21 8.65 15.99
C ARG A 378 46.14 7.34 16.81
N LYS A 379 45.54 7.36 18.00
CA LYS A 379 45.37 6.14 18.82
C LYS A 379 44.18 5.28 18.37
N TYR A 380 43.28 5.82 17.55
CA TYR A 380 42.10 5.11 17.08
C TYR A 380 42.30 4.58 15.66
N THR A 381 42.02 3.29 15.48
CA THR A 381 41.89 2.69 14.15
C THR A 381 40.43 2.79 13.71
N ILE A 382 40.20 3.45 12.59
CA ILE A 382 38.85 3.64 12.03
C ILE A 382 38.58 2.55 10.99
N LYS A 383 37.51 1.77 11.19
CA LYS A 383 37.02 0.79 10.21
C LYS A 383 35.68 1.26 9.64
N TYR A 384 35.60 1.34 8.32
CA TYR A 384 34.38 1.62 7.57
C TYR A 384 33.65 0.31 7.21
N TYR A 385 32.35 0.25 7.44
CA TYR A 385 31.51 -0.91 7.15
C TYR A 385 30.60 -0.55 5.98
N LYS A 386 31.08 -0.79 4.75
CA LYS A 386 30.37 -0.42 3.51
C LYS A 386 29.07 -1.22 3.32
N GLY A 387 29.04 -2.46 3.78
CA GLY A 387 27.87 -3.35 3.66
C GLY A 387 27.80 -4.37 4.79
N LEU A 388 26.65 -5.01 4.95
CA LEU A 388 26.33 -5.97 5.99
C LEU A 388 27.30 -7.17 5.97
N GLY A 389 27.75 -7.59 4.78
CA GLY A 389 28.72 -8.68 4.61
C GLY A 389 30.14 -8.38 5.14
N THR A 390 30.44 -7.14 5.54
CA THR A 390 31.75 -6.77 6.11
C THR A 390 31.85 -6.93 7.63
N SER A 391 30.71 -7.23 8.28
CA SER A 391 30.66 -7.55 9.70
C SER A 391 31.06 -8.99 9.94
N THR A 392 31.81 -9.25 11.01
CA THR A 392 32.17 -10.62 11.38
C THR A 392 30.99 -11.33 12.05
N ALA A 393 31.00 -12.66 12.09
CA ALA A 393 29.97 -13.43 12.80
C ALA A 393 29.84 -13.04 14.28
N VAL A 394 30.96 -12.67 14.93
CA VAL A 394 30.95 -12.18 16.32
C VAL A 394 30.20 -10.85 16.43
N GLU A 395 30.45 -9.93 15.50
CA GLU A 395 29.75 -8.64 15.46
C GLU A 395 28.26 -8.82 15.16
N ALA A 396 27.92 -9.72 14.24
CA ALA A 396 26.52 -10.07 13.95
C ALA A 396 25.81 -10.55 15.22
N ARG A 397 26.38 -11.53 15.93
CA ARG A 397 25.81 -12.04 17.19
C ARG A 397 25.64 -10.94 18.25
N GLN A 398 26.59 -10.00 18.34
CA GLN A 398 26.46 -8.83 19.22
C GLN A 398 25.28 -7.94 18.82
N TYR A 399 25.13 -7.61 17.54
CA TYR A 399 24.00 -6.78 17.09
C TYR A 399 22.65 -7.44 17.38
N PHE A 400 22.53 -8.74 17.15
CA PHE A 400 21.29 -9.47 17.39
C PHE A 400 21.00 -9.72 18.87
N SER A 401 22.02 -9.79 19.73
CA SER A 401 21.83 -9.85 21.19
C SER A 401 21.19 -8.57 21.76
N ASN A 402 21.32 -7.45 21.06
CA ASN A 402 20.67 -6.17 21.38
C ASN A 402 19.80 -5.68 20.21
N LEU A 403 18.97 -6.57 19.68
CA LEU A 403 18.19 -6.35 18.46
C LEU A 403 17.42 -5.01 18.49
N ASP A 404 16.76 -4.68 19.61
CA ASP A 404 15.94 -3.48 19.73
C ASP A 404 16.69 -2.18 19.44
N HIS A 405 17.99 -2.11 19.75
CA HIS A 405 18.83 -0.94 19.42
C HIS A 405 19.06 -0.78 17.91
N HIS A 406 19.03 -1.91 17.18
CA HIS A 406 19.30 -2.01 15.76
C HIS A 406 18.03 -2.01 14.90
N VAL A 407 16.84 -2.05 15.49
CA VAL A 407 15.57 -1.97 14.77
C VAL A 407 15.15 -0.52 14.56
N VAL A 408 14.83 -0.18 13.31
CA VAL A 408 14.18 1.07 12.91
C VAL A 408 12.74 0.72 12.51
N LYS A 409 11.77 1.36 13.15
CA LYS A 409 10.34 1.15 12.91
C LYS A 409 9.84 2.07 11.80
#